data_AF-A0A1G0HCH4-F1
#
_entry.id   AF-A0A1G0HCH4-F1
#
_cell.length_a   1.000
_cell.length_b   1.000
_cell.length_c   1.000
_cell.angle_alpha   90.00
_cell.angle_beta   90.00
_cell.angle_gamma   90.00
#
_symmetry.space_group_name_H-M   'P 1'
#
loop_
_entity.id
_entity.type
_entity.pdbx_description
1 polymer ?
#
loop_
_entity_poly.entity_id
_entity_poly.type
_entity_poly.pdbx_seq_one_letter_code
_entity_poly.pdbx_strand_id
1 'polypeptide(L)'
;MKLGIDLDHTIINYNHAFLNTAKTLCLVPDTFDGNKNFLKRYILTQHGEKDWMRLQGHVYGKRIHEAQPMPYVIEFLQRCNQLSIPFVIISHKTQFGHFDEEKTDLRQSARDWLAKQHFFDEHIIRSPKHQLFFATTREEKLRMITKQSCTLFIDDLLDLLLDPKFPNNVKRVWYAYGEEQTNQVPNTMSILNNWQQATRIFEVNHVDSE
;
A
#
# COMPACT_ATOMS: atom_id res chain seq x y z
N MET A 1 8.36 9.17 -17.94
CA MET A 1 7.97 8.09 -17.00
C MET A 1 6.89 8.61 -16.06
N LYS A 2 5.93 7.79 -15.61
CA LYS A 2 5.00 8.13 -14.51
C LYS A 2 4.85 6.97 -13.53
N LEU A 3 5.07 7.25 -12.25
CA LEU A 3 5.06 6.26 -11.17
C LEU A 3 3.67 6.14 -10.56
N GLY A 4 3.15 4.92 -10.46
CA GLY A 4 2.00 4.61 -9.61
C GLY A 4 2.45 3.87 -8.36
N ILE A 5 1.84 4.19 -7.21
CA ILE A 5 2.20 3.62 -5.91
C ILE A 5 0.91 3.21 -5.20
N ASP A 6 0.86 2.01 -4.63
CA ASP A 6 -0.21 1.67 -3.71
C ASP A 6 -0.09 2.41 -2.37
N LEU A 7 -1.19 2.47 -1.61
CA LEU A 7 -1.21 3.12 -0.30
C LEU A 7 -0.98 2.13 0.84
N ASP A 8 -1.80 1.08 0.95
CA ASP A 8 -1.93 0.30 2.17
C ASP A 8 -0.84 -0.77 2.21
N HIS A 9 0.00 -0.79 3.25
CA HIS A 9 1.23 -1.62 3.31
C HIS A 9 2.33 -1.31 2.29
N THR A 10 2.15 -0.26 1.47
CA THR A 10 3.17 0.26 0.56
C THR A 10 3.69 1.63 1.04
N ILE A 11 2.79 2.58 1.31
CA ILE A 11 3.10 3.89 1.92
C ILE A 11 2.77 3.88 3.41
N ILE A 12 1.68 3.22 3.80
CA ILE A 12 1.22 3.12 5.19
C ILE A 12 1.63 1.77 5.75
N ASN A 13 2.42 1.76 6.83
CA ASN A 13 2.75 0.56 7.58
C ASN A 13 1.71 0.32 8.69
N TYR A 14 0.87 -0.71 8.50
CA TYR A 14 -0.13 -1.13 9.49
C TYR A 14 0.31 -2.28 10.39
N ASN A 15 1.56 -2.76 10.32
CA ASN A 15 1.96 -3.99 11.02
C ASN A 15 1.65 -3.92 12.53
N HIS A 16 1.99 -2.80 13.17
CA HIS A 16 1.69 -2.56 14.58
C HIS A 16 0.18 -2.44 14.85
N ALA A 17 -0.55 -1.67 14.03
CA ALA A 17 -1.99 -1.48 14.17
C ALA A 17 -2.77 -2.81 14.06
N PHE A 18 -2.37 -3.67 13.12
CA PHE A 18 -2.94 -5.02 12.96
C PHE A 18 -2.67 -5.90 14.18
N LEU A 19 -1.41 -5.99 14.62
CA LEU A 19 -1.04 -6.85 15.73
C LEU A 19 -1.74 -6.42 17.03
N ASN A 20 -1.72 -5.12 17.35
CA ASN A 20 -2.36 -4.61 18.56
C ASN A 20 -3.87 -4.78 18.54
N THR A 21 -4.51 -4.52 17.39
CA THR A 21 -5.96 -4.69 17.27
C THR A 21 -6.34 -6.17 17.36
N ALA A 22 -5.56 -7.07 16.78
CA ALA A 22 -5.80 -8.52 16.90
C ALA A 22 -5.69 -9.00 18.35
N LYS A 23 -4.69 -8.53 19.12
CA LYS A 23 -4.55 -8.82 20.56
C LYS A 23 -5.72 -8.25 21.36
N THR A 24 -6.08 -7.00 21.12
CA THR A 24 -7.20 -6.31 21.80
C THR A 24 -8.53 -7.03 21.57
N LEU A 25 -8.75 -7.59 20.37
CA LEU A 25 -9.94 -8.37 20.03
C LEU A 25 -9.83 -9.85 20.41
N CYS A 26 -8.76 -10.25 21.11
CA CYS A 26 -8.47 -11.64 21.49
C CYS A 26 -8.49 -12.63 20.30
N LEU A 27 -8.13 -12.17 19.10
CA LEU A 27 -7.98 -13.01 17.90
C LEU A 27 -6.63 -13.73 17.85
N VAL A 28 -5.70 -13.32 18.71
CA VAL A 28 -4.41 -13.97 18.94
C VAL A 28 -4.04 -13.84 20.42
N PRO A 29 -3.21 -14.76 20.98
CA PRO A 29 -2.66 -14.59 22.32
C PRO A 29 -1.80 -13.33 22.45
N ASP A 30 -1.68 -12.78 23.66
CA ASP A 30 -0.81 -11.62 23.92
C ASP A 30 0.66 -11.91 23.64
N THR A 31 1.06 -13.18 23.77
CA THR A 31 2.40 -13.69 23.44
C THR A 31 2.62 -13.91 21.95
N PHE A 32 1.62 -13.67 21.09
CA PHE A 32 1.77 -13.82 19.64
C PHE A 32 2.79 -12.81 19.12
N ASP A 33 3.75 -13.34 18.38
CA ASP A 33 4.76 -12.60 17.63
C ASP A 33 4.76 -13.08 16.18
N GLY A 34 4.87 -12.15 15.25
CA GLY A 34 4.83 -12.45 13.82
C GLY A 34 4.41 -11.25 12.97
N ASN A 35 4.76 -11.33 11.69
CA ASN A 35 4.42 -10.31 10.70
C ASN A 35 2.93 -10.41 10.27
N LYS A 36 2.49 -9.45 9.45
CA LYS A 36 1.12 -9.37 8.91
C LYS A 36 0.67 -10.70 8.28
N ASN A 37 1.54 -11.37 7.53
CA ASN A 37 1.18 -12.61 6.84
C ASN A 37 1.02 -13.78 7.80
N PHE A 38 1.88 -13.89 8.81
CA PHE A 38 1.72 -14.87 9.87
C PHE A 38 0.42 -14.62 10.65
N LEU A 39 0.13 -13.36 11.00
CA LEU A 39 -1.12 -12.95 11.65
C LEU A 39 -2.34 -13.31 10.80
N LYS A 40 -2.34 -12.94 9.51
CA LYS A 40 -3.42 -13.27 8.57
C LYS A 40 -3.65 -14.78 8.51
N ARG A 41 -2.59 -15.57 8.32
CA ARG A 41 -2.69 -17.03 8.24
C ARG A 41 -3.24 -17.63 9.53
N TYR A 42 -2.81 -17.13 10.69
CA TYR A 42 -3.31 -17.57 11.98
C TYR A 42 -4.81 -17.30 12.09
N ILE A 43 -5.25 -16.06 11.84
CA ILE A 43 -6.66 -15.67 11.95
C ILE A 43 -7.53 -16.45 10.97
N LEU A 44 -7.09 -16.60 9.70
CA LEU A 44 -7.84 -17.37 8.72
C LEU A 44 -8.00 -18.85 9.13
N THR A 45 -6.98 -19.43 9.76
CA THR A 45 -7.03 -20.82 10.23
C THR A 45 -7.92 -21.00 11.47
N GLN A 46 -7.82 -20.07 12.43
CA GLN A 46 -8.46 -20.22 13.75
C GLN A 46 -9.86 -19.61 13.84
N HIS A 47 -10.11 -18.51 13.12
CA HIS A 47 -11.33 -17.69 13.22
C HIS A 47 -12.06 -17.53 11.88
N GLY A 48 -11.36 -17.74 10.77
CA GLY A 48 -11.92 -17.68 9.43
C GLY A 48 -11.94 -16.29 8.81
N GLU A 49 -12.45 -16.22 7.58
CA GLU A 49 -12.38 -15.02 6.73
C GLU A 49 -13.20 -13.84 7.28
N LYS A 50 -14.34 -14.11 7.93
CA LYS A 50 -15.22 -13.07 8.47
C LYS A 50 -14.51 -12.21 9.53
N ASP A 51 -13.77 -12.83 10.44
CA ASP A 51 -13.04 -12.11 11.48
C ASP A 51 -11.78 -11.42 10.95
N TRP A 52 -11.13 -12.00 9.94
CA TRP A 52 -10.10 -11.30 9.19
C TRP A 52 -10.63 -10.01 8.53
N MET A 53 -11.77 -10.08 7.85
CA MET A 53 -12.41 -8.91 7.21
C MET A 53 -12.84 -7.85 8.23
N ARG A 54 -13.38 -8.27 9.38
CA ARG A 54 -13.72 -7.35 10.49
C ARG A 54 -12.47 -6.65 11.03
N LEU A 55 -11.39 -7.40 11.31
CA LEU A 55 -10.13 -6.83 11.76
C LEU A 55 -9.62 -5.78 10.77
N GLN A 56 -9.67 -6.06 9.46
CA GLN A 56 -9.31 -5.08 8.43
C GLN A 56 -10.17 -3.82 8.49
N GLY A 57 -11.49 -3.94 8.66
CA GLY A 57 -12.39 -2.80 8.84
C GLY A 57 -12.01 -1.91 10.04
N HIS A 58 -11.73 -2.53 11.19
CA HIS A 58 -11.27 -1.81 12.38
C HIS A 58 -9.91 -1.12 12.16
N VAL A 59 -8.95 -1.82 11.55
CA VAL A 59 -7.59 -1.30 11.34
C VAL A 59 -7.56 -0.16 10.34
N TYR A 60 -8.17 -0.34 9.18
CA TYR A 60 -8.13 0.66 8.11
C TYR A 60 -9.04 1.87 8.37
N GLY A 61 -10.04 1.71 9.24
CA GLY A 61 -10.88 2.81 9.70
C GLY A 61 -10.35 3.36 11.02
N LYS A 62 -10.94 2.90 12.12
CA LYS A 62 -10.77 3.47 13.46
C LYS A 62 -9.34 3.46 13.98
N ARG A 63 -8.55 2.44 13.65
CA ARG A 63 -7.21 2.23 14.21
C ARG A 63 -6.09 2.66 13.25
N ILE A 64 -6.43 3.35 12.15
CA ILE A 64 -5.42 3.86 11.21
C ILE A 64 -4.44 4.83 11.88
N HIS A 65 -4.86 5.51 12.93
CA HIS A 65 -4.02 6.41 13.72
C HIS A 65 -2.82 5.73 14.40
N GLU A 66 -2.85 4.39 14.53
CA GLU A 66 -1.74 3.59 15.05
C GLU A 66 -0.76 3.14 13.96
N ALA A 67 -1.09 3.39 12.70
CA ALA A 67 -0.21 3.11 11.57
C ALA A 67 0.85 4.20 11.42
N GLN A 68 1.99 3.82 10.85
CA GLN A 68 3.15 4.69 10.65
C GLN A 68 3.46 4.83 9.16
N PRO A 69 4.09 5.92 8.70
CA PRO A 69 4.69 5.94 7.38
C PRO A 69 5.67 4.78 7.21
N MET A 70 5.68 4.18 6.04
CA MET A 70 6.69 3.18 5.69
C MET A 70 8.09 3.83 5.73
N PRO A 71 9.13 3.17 6.29
CA PRO A 71 10.45 3.79 6.41
C PRO A 71 10.97 4.31 5.06
N TYR A 72 11.50 5.54 5.05
CA TYR A 72 12.05 6.25 3.89
C TYR A 72 11.06 6.63 2.77
N VAL A 73 9.75 6.41 2.93
CA VAL A 73 8.77 6.70 1.87
C VAL A 73 8.62 8.19 1.60
N ILE A 74 8.70 9.02 2.65
CA ILE A 74 8.55 10.47 2.53
C ILE A 74 9.73 11.05 1.74
N GLU A 75 10.94 10.64 2.10
CA GLU A 75 12.18 11.03 1.45
C GLU A 75 12.18 10.61 -0.02
N PHE A 76 11.68 9.40 -0.31
CA PHE A 76 11.51 8.93 -1.68
C PHE A 76 10.55 9.82 -2.49
N LEU A 77 9.38 10.16 -1.95
CA LEU A 77 8.40 11.02 -2.62
C LEU A 77 8.93 12.45 -2.83
N GLN A 78 9.63 13.01 -1.84
CA GLN A 78 10.32 14.28 -1.97
C GLN A 78 11.37 14.23 -3.07
N ARG A 79 12.11 13.12 -3.16
CA ARG A 79 13.11 12.93 -4.20
C ARG A 79 12.49 12.82 -5.59
N CYS A 80 11.36 12.12 -5.75
CA CYS A 80 10.60 12.13 -7.00
C CYS A 80 10.24 13.57 -7.42
N ASN A 81 9.80 14.40 -6.48
CA ASN A 81 9.50 15.81 -6.75
C ASN A 81 10.73 16.64 -7.16
N GLN A 82 11.89 16.41 -6.53
CA GLN A 82 13.15 17.08 -6.88
C GLN A 82 13.64 16.71 -8.28
N LEU A 83 13.46 15.44 -8.66
CA LEU A 83 13.83 14.89 -9.97
C LEU A 83 12.72 15.06 -11.02
N SER A 84 11.65 15.80 -10.71
CA SER A 84 10.50 15.97 -11.62
C SER A 84 9.89 14.65 -12.12
N ILE A 85 10.01 13.57 -11.35
CA ILE A 85 9.38 12.27 -11.64
C ILE A 85 7.91 12.36 -11.20
N PRO A 86 6.94 12.37 -12.13
CA PRO A 86 5.54 12.47 -11.76
C PRO A 86 5.06 11.15 -11.13
N PHE A 87 4.31 11.25 -10.04
CA PHE A 87 3.74 10.09 -9.37
C PHE A 87 2.27 10.28 -8.99
N VAL A 88 1.56 9.16 -8.86
CA VAL A 88 0.19 9.05 -8.33
C VAL A 88 0.11 7.89 -7.34
N ILE A 89 -0.78 8.02 -6.38
CA ILE A 89 -1.13 7.01 -5.40
C ILE A 89 -2.48 6.44 -5.79
N ILE A 90 -2.56 5.12 -5.96
CA ILE A 90 -3.79 4.41 -6.37
C ILE A 90 -4.01 3.24 -5.44
N SER A 91 -5.05 3.32 -4.61
CA SER A 91 -5.37 2.29 -3.62
C SER A 91 -6.71 1.63 -3.91
N HIS A 92 -6.78 0.30 -3.74
CA HIS A 92 -8.05 -0.42 -3.69
C HIS A 92 -8.60 -0.32 -2.28
N LYS A 93 -9.53 0.62 -2.08
CA LYS A 93 -10.12 0.93 -0.79
C LYS A 93 -11.61 1.17 -0.96
N THR A 94 -12.42 0.26 -0.44
CA THR A 94 -13.87 0.45 -0.37
C THR A 94 -14.18 1.67 0.48
N GLN A 95 -15.33 2.31 0.26
CA GLN A 95 -15.73 3.44 1.11
C GLN A 95 -16.02 2.98 2.53
N PHE A 96 -16.71 1.85 2.69
CA PHE A 96 -17.04 1.26 3.99
C PHE A 96 -16.39 -0.12 4.13
N GLY A 97 -16.01 -0.47 5.37
CA GLY A 97 -15.49 -1.79 5.70
C GLY A 97 -16.55 -2.88 5.56
N HIS A 98 -16.10 -4.10 5.27
CA HIS A 98 -16.99 -5.25 5.31
C HIS A 98 -17.40 -5.51 6.76
N PHE A 99 -18.70 -5.75 6.99
CA PHE A 99 -19.28 -5.97 8.32
C PHE A 99 -19.06 -4.81 9.30
N ASP A 100 -18.82 -3.58 8.80
CA ASP A 100 -18.73 -2.39 9.63
C ASP A 100 -20.12 -1.80 9.87
N GLU A 101 -20.71 -2.13 11.02
CA GLU A 101 -22.01 -1.61 11.45
C GLU A 101 -22.01 -0.10 11.63
N GLU A 102 -20.85 0.49 11.94
CA GLU A 102 -20.70 1.93 12.18
C GLU A 102 -20.47 2.72 10.89
N LYS A 103 -20.28 2.04 9.75
CA LYS A 103 -20.06 2.65 8.42
C LYS A 103 -18.94 3.70 8.44
N THR A 104 -17.80 3.34 9.03
CA THR A 104 -16.60 4.17 9.02
C THR A 104 -16.14 4.37 7.58
N ASP A 105 -16.00 5.63 7.14
CA ASP A 105 -15.48 5.93 5.81
C ASP A 105 -13.96 5.70 5.79
N LEU A 106 -13.56 4.58 5.19
CA LEU A 106 -12.16 4.16 5.11
C LEU A 106 -11.33 5.08 4.21
N ARG A 107 -11.94 5.68 3.19
CA ARG A 107 -11.26 6.62 2.28
C ARG A 107 -11.02 7.94 2.98
N GLN A 108 -11.97 8.40 3.80
CA GLN A 108 -11.79 9.59 4.62
C GLN A 108 -10.73 9.35 5.69
N SER A 109 -10.78 8.19 6.36
CA SER A 109 -9.78 7.78 7.35
C SER A 109 -8.36 7.82 6.77
N ALA A 110 -8.16 7.31 5.55
CA ALA A 110 -6.88 7.39 4.85
C ALA A 110 -6.46 8.84 4.51
N ARG A 111 -7.39 9.69 4.06
CA ARG A 111 -7.10 11.11 3.79
C ARG A 111 -6.69 11.85 5.05
N ASP A 112 -7.40 11.64 6.15
CA ASP A 112 -7.14 12.30 7.43
C ASP A 112 -5.80 11.83 8.01
N TRP A 113 -5.48 10.54 7.87
CA TRP A 113 -4.18 10.02 8.25
C TRP A 113 -3.04 10.63 7.44
N LEU A 114 -3.17 10.71 6.10
CA LEU A 114 -2.17 11.34 5.24
C LEU A 114 -1.95 12.81 5.61
N ALA A 115 -3.03 13.55 5.88
CA ALA A 115 -2.94 14.94 6.34
C ALA A 115 -2.21 15.04 7.69
N LYS A 116 -2.56 14.20 8.66
CA LYS A 116 -1.94 14.17 9.99
C LYS A 116 -0.45 13.79 9.95
N GLN A 117 -0.05 12.98 8.97
CA GLN A 117 1.34 12.59 8.73
C GLN A 117 2.07 13.55 7.78
N HIS A 118 1.52 14.73 7.52
CA HIS A 118 2.15 15.79 6.70
C HIS A 118 2.40 15.41 5.23
N PHE A 119 1.74 14.38 4.69
CA PHE A 119 1.91 14.00 3.27
C PHE A 119 1.38 15.06 2.29
N PHE A 120 0.49 15.96 2.73
CA PHE A 120 -0.06 17.03 1.91
C PHE A 120 0.73 18.34 1.98
N ASP A 121 1.90 18.33 2.63
CA ASP A 121 2.84 19.45 2.58
C ASP A 121 3.38 19.63 1.15
N GLU A 122 3.74 20.87 0.79
CA GLU A 122 4.07 21.28 -0.60
C GLU A 122 5.18 20.46 -1.27
N HIS A 123 6.03 19.80 -0.47
CA HIS A 123 7.18 19.03 -0.96
C HIS A 123 6.90 17.53 -1.14
N ILE A 124 5.70 17.04 -0.81
CA ILE A 124 5.33 15.63 -0.90
C ILE A 124 4.17 15.45 -1.90
N ILE A 125 2.91 15.55 -1.48
CA ILE A 125 1.74 15.46 -2.37
C ILE A 125 1.20 16.87 -2.61
N ARG A 126 1.62 17.46 -3.73
CA ARG A 126 1.26 18.84 -4.14
C ARG A 126 -0.22 19.01 -4.47
N SER A 127 -0.86 17.98 -5.01
CA SER A 127 -2.28 18.06 -5.37
C SER A 127 -3.00 16.74 -5.11
N PRO A 128 -3.56 16.54 -3.90
CA PRO A 128 -4.23 15.30 -3.53
C PRO A 128 -5.35 14.91 -4.50
N LYS A 129 -6.09 15.89 -5.04
CA LYS A 129 -7.16 15.66 -6.03
C LYS A 129 -6.66 15.03 -7.34
N HIS A 130 -5.39 15.21 -7.67
CA HIS A 130 -4.76 14.72 -8.90
C HIS A 130 -3.72 13.62 -8.65
N GLN A 131 -3.42 13.33 -7.39
CA GLN A 131 -2.38 12.37 -7.00
C GLN A 131 -2.88 11.26 -6.08
N LEU A 132 -4.08 11.34 -5.52
CA LEU A 132 -4.63 10.30 -4.64
C LEU A 132 -5.95 9.77 -5.20
N PHE A 133 -5.96 8.51 -5.61
CA PHE A 133 -7.11 7.84 -6.20
C PHE A 133 -7.50 6.60 -5.41
N PHE A 134 -8.80 6.45 -5.15
CA PHE A 134 -9.37 5.27 -4.52
C PHE A 134 -10.24 4.50 -5.51
N ALA A 135 -9.96 3.22 -5.67
CA ALA A 135 -10.77 2.27 -6.42
C ALA A 135 -11.62 1.43 -5.48
N THR A 136 -12.86 1.15 -5.84
CA THR A 136 -13.79 0.31 -5.07
C THR A 136 -13.54 -1.17 -5.27
N THR A 137 -13.04 -1.55 -6.45
CA THR A 137 -12.72 -2.93 -6.81
C THR A 137 -11.29 -3.04 -7.31
N ARG A 138 -10.76 -4.28 -7.30
CA ARG A 138 -9.48 -4.60 -7.92
C ARG A 138 -9.46 -4.21 -9.40
N GLU A 139 -10.54 -4.50 -10.13
CA GLU A 139 -10.64 -4.16 -11.55
C GLU A 139 -10.64 -2.64 -11.79
N GLU A 140 -11.32 -1.86 -10.94
CA GLU A 140 -11.24 -0.40 -10.99
C GLU A 140 -9.81 0.10 -10.75
N LYS A 141 -9.07 -0.52 -9.82
CA LYS A 141 -7.66 -0.17 -9.59
C LYS A 141 -6.82 -0.39 -10.84
N LEU A 142 -6.95 -1.55 -11.50
CA LEU A 142 -6.25 -1.84 -12.75
C LEU A 142 -6.60 -0.82 -13.86
N ARG A 143 -7.89 -0.47 -14.00
CA ARG A 143 -8.32 0.58 -14.94
C ARG A 143 -7.75 1.95 -14.59
N MET A 144 -7.65 2.29 -13.30
CA MET A 144 -7.06 3.53 -12.83
C MET A 144 -5.56 3.61 -13.15
N ILE A 145 -4.81 2.52 -12.99
CA ILE A 145 -3.39 2.45 -13.35
C ILE A 145 -3.19 2.87 -14.82
N THR A 146 -4.00 2.30 -15.73
CA THR A 146 -3.98 2.66 -17.17
C THR A 146 -4.46 4.09 -17.41
N LYS A 147 -5.58 4.50 -16.80
CA LYS A 147 -6.17 5.85 -16.97
C LYS A 147 -5.22 6.95 -16.52
N GLN A 148 -4.44 6.70 -15.48
CA GLN A 148 -3.42 7.63 -14.99
C GLN A 148 -2.13 7.57 -15.79
N SER A 149 -2.04 6.74 -16.84
CA SER A 149 -0.86 6.60 -17.69
C SER A 149 0.39 6.22 -16.89
N CYS A 150 0.25 5.40 -15.86
CA CYS A 150 1.40 4.87 -15.14
C CYS A 150 2.26 4.05 -16.12
N THR A 151 3.58 4.18 -16.03
CA THR A 151 4.53 3.34 -16.77
C THR A 151 5.24 2.34 -15.86
N LEU A 152 5.16 2.57 -14.55
CA LEU A 152 5.63 1.67 -13.51
C LEU A 152 4.67 1.73 -12.33
N PHE A 153 4.43 0.59 -11.66
CA PHE A 153 3.55 0.50 -10.51
C PHE A 153 4.19 -0.30 -9.36
N ILE A 154 4.16 0.26 -8.15
CA ILE A 154 4.69 -0.35 -6.92
C ILE A 154 3.52 -0.77 -6.03
N ASP A 155 3.47 -2.03 -5.61
CA ASP A 155 2.38 -2.59 -4.77
C ASP A 155 2.89 -3.71 -3.86
N ASP A 156 2.36 -3.86 -2.64
CA ASP A 156 2.70 -4.97 -1.74
C ASP A 156 2.00 -6.28 -2.12
N LEU A 157 0.87 -6.21 -2.84
CA LEU A 157 0.09 -7.36 -3.24
C LEU A 157 0.63 -7.99 -4.52
N LEU A 158 1.45 -9.03 -4.36
CA LEU A 158 1.93 -9.84 -5.48
C LEU A 158 0.77 -10.38 -6.35
N ASP A 159 -0.34 -10.78 -5.75
CA ASP A 159 -1.54 -11.24 -6.46
C ASP A 159 -2.12 -10.19 -7.42
N LEU A 160 -2.04 -8.90 -7.08
CA LEU A 160 -2.48 -7.83 -7.99
C LEU A 160 -1.50 -7.71 -9.16
N LEU A 161 -0.21 -7.73 -8.88
CA LEU A 161 0.84 -7.60 -9.89
C LEU A 161 0.88 -8.80 -10.85
N LEU A 162 0.45 -9.98 -10.39
CA LEU A 162 0.32 -11.19 -11.20
C LEU A 162 -1.05 -11.32 -11.88
N ASP A 163 -1.98 -10.40 -11.65
CA ASP A 163 -3.30 -10.44 -12.28
C ASP A 163 -3.15 -10.47 -13.81
N PRO A 164 -3.77 -11.42 -14.53
CA PRO A 164 -3.71 -11.49 -16.00
C PRO A 164 -4.22 -10.22 -16.70
N LYS A 165 -5.07 -9.44 -16.03
CA LYS A 165 -5.57 -8.15 -16.53
C LYS A 165 -4.66 -6.98 -16.18
N PHE A 166 -3.55 -7.20 -15.48
CA PHE A 166 -2.60 -6.14 -15.16
C PHE A 166 -2.04 -5.54 -16.46
N PRO A 167 -2.00 -4.19 -16.61
CA PRO A 167 -1.58 -3.56 -17.85
C PRO A 167 -0.20 -4.01 -18.35
N ASN A 168 -0.12 -4.53 -19.57
CA ASN A 168 1.11 -5.12 -20.14
C ASN A 168 2.23 -4.10 -20.37
N ASN A 169 1.89 -2.83 -20.55
CA ASN A 169 2.84 -1.74 -20.79
C ASN A 169 3.33 -1.08 -19.49
N VAL A 170 2.98 -1.62 -18.32
CA VAL A 170 3.35 -1.08 -17.02
C VAL A 170 4.34 -2.00 -16.34
N LYS A 171 5.53 -1.48 -16.05
CA LYS A 171 6.54 -2.20 -15.26
C LYS A 171 6.00 -2.47 -13.86
N ARG A 172 6.15 -3.71 -13.39
CA ARG A 172 5.63 -4.19 -12.11
C ARG A 172 6.77 -4.21 -11.09
N VAL A 173 6.54 -3.63 -9.92
CA VAL A 173 7.48 -3.65 -8.81
C VAL A 173 6.76 -4.17 -7.58
N TRP A 174 7.20 -5.30 -7.06
CA TRP A 174 6.66 -5.86 -5.84
C TRP A 174 7.35 -5.24 -4.63
N TYR A 175 6.57 -4.60 -3.75
CA TYR A 175 7.06 -4.05 -2.49
C TYR A 175 7.03 -5.13 -1.39
N ALA A 176 8.15 -5.81 -1.23
CA ALA A 176 8.29 -7.01 -0.39
C ALA A 176 8.78 -6.70 1.04
N TYR A 177 8.34 -5.58 1.63
CA TYR A 177 8.83 -5.15 2.94
C TYR A 177 8.49 -6.14 4.06
N GLY A 178 9.52 -6.78 4.63
CA GLY A 178 9.36 -7.77 5.70
C GLY A 178 8.77 -9.10 5.22
N GLU A 179 8.76 -9.34 3.90
CA GLU A 179 8.35 -10.59 3.28
C GLU A 179 9.53 -11.57 3.17
N GLU A 180 9.22 -12.86 3.27
CA GLU A 180 10.18 -13.91 2.96
C GLU A 180 10.39 -14.02 1.44
N GLN A 181 11.60 -14.45 1.02
CA GLN A 181 11.86 -14.67 -0.40
C GLN A 181 10.92 -15.74 -0.96
N THR A 182 10.30 -15.46 -2.09
CA THR A 182 9.39 -16.40 -2.78
C THR A 182 9.84 -16.61 -4.22
N ASN A 183 9.83 -17.88 -4.65
CA ASN A 183 10.10 -18.27 -6.04
C ASN A 183 8.94 -17.95 -6.99
N GLN A 184 7.84 -17.37 -6.48
CA GLN A 184 6.66 -17.00 -7.27
C GLN A 184 6.85 -15.71 -8.07
N VAL A 185 7.90 -14.92 -7.80
CA VAL A 185 8.15 -13.68 -8.53
C VAL A 185 8.81 -14.00 -9.88
N PRO A 186 8.20 -13.60 -11.01
CA PRO A 186 8.82 -13.77 -12.33
C PRO A 186 10.12 -12.96 -12.42
N ASN A 187 11.13 -13.48 -13.10
CA ASN A 187 12.41 -12.77 -13.32
C ASN A 187 12.27 -11.39 -14.02
N THR A 188 11.14 -11.16 -14.67
CA THR A 188 10.80 -9.90 -15.35
C THR A 188 10.20 -8.83 -14.43
N MET A 189 9.91 -9.17 -13.17
CA MET A 189 9.36 -8.26 -12.16
C MET A 189 10.48 -7.81 -11.21
N SER A 190 10.53 -6.51 -10.92
CA SER A 190 11.48 -5.99 -9.94
C SER A 190 10.95 -6.16 -8.52
N ILE A 191 11.84 -6.39 -7.56
CA ILE A 191 11.52 -6.51 -6.15
C ILE A 191 12.11 -5.30 -5.42
N LEU A 192 11.32 -4.67 -4.58
CA LEU A 192 11.72 -3.56 -3.72
C LEU A 192 11.48 -3.94 -2.27
N ASN A 193 12.55 -4.09 -1.48
CA ASN A 193 12.43 -4.53 -0.08
C ASN A 193 12.27 -3.36 0.90
N ASN A 194 12.59 -2.14 0.49
CA ASN A 194 12.45 -0.92 1.27
C ASN A 194 12.57 0.31 0.36
N TRP A 195 12.05 1.45 0.81
CA TRP A 195 12.12 2.71 0.04
C TRP A 195 13.52 3.31 -0.08
N GLN A 196 14.45 2.97 0.82
CA GLN A 196 15.83 3.44 0.73
C GLN A 196 16.53 2.97 -0.56
N GLN A 197 16.23 1.75 -1.00
CA GLN A 197 16.72 1.20 -2.27
C GLN A 197 16.04 1.83 -3.49
N ALA A 198 14.75 2.20 -3.37
CA ALA A 198 13.97 2.76 -4.47
C ALA A 198 14.65 3.98 -5.06
N THR A 199 15.08 4.90 -4.19
CA THR A 199 15.74 6.15 -4.57
C THR A 199 16.90 5.91 -5.55
N ARG A 200 17.74 4.92 -5.28
CA ARG A 200 18.90 4.59 -6.12
C ARG A 200 18.49 4.02 -7.48
N ILE A 201 17.48 3.16 -7.49
CA ILE A 201 16.98 2.52 -8.73
C ILE A 201 16.35 3.56 -9.66
N PHE A 202 15.56 4.48 -9.11
CA PHE A 202 14.85 5.47 -9.91
C PHE A 202 15.73 6.65 -10.34
N GLU A 203 16.84 6.91 -9.65
CA GLU A 203 17.87 7.88 -10.07
C GLU A 203 18.64 7.42 -11.30
N VAL A 204 19.21 6.20 -11.26
CA VAL A 204 20.04 5.67 -12.36
C VAL A 204 19.24 5.60 -13.66
N ASN A 205 18.01 5.08 -13.60
CA ASN A 205 17.15 4.96 -14.77
C ASN A 205 16.66 6.30 -15.33
N HIS A 206 16.70 7.38 -14.54
CA HIS A 206 16.29 8.71 -15.03
C HIS A 206 17.44 9.39 -15.76
N VAL A 207 18.67 9.32 -15.23
CA VAL A 207 19.88 9.88 -15.84
C VAL A 207 20.19 9.22 -17.19
N ASP A 208 19.94 7.91 -17.34
CA ASP A 208 20.16 7.18 -18.60
C ASP A 208 19.06 7.43 -19.66
N SER A 209 18.01 8.19 -19.34
CA SER A 209 16.84 8.41 -20.21
C SER A 209 16.66 9.86 -20.69
N GLU A 210 17.54 10.76 -20.26
CA GLU A 210 17.67 12.15 -20.75
C GLU A 210 18.84 12.26 -21.73
#